data_AF-A0A6G7PE39-F1
#
_entry.id   AF-A0A6G7PE39-F1
#
_cell.length_a   1.000
_cell.length_b   1.000
_cell.length_c   1.000
_cell.angle_alpha   90.00
_cell.angle_beta   90.00
_cell.angle_gamma   90.00
#
_symmetry.space_group_name_H-M   'P 1'
#
loop_
_entity.id
_entity.type
_entity.pdbx_description
1 polymer ?
#
loop_
_entity_poly.entity_id
_entity_poly.type
_entity_poly.pdbx_seq_one_letter_code
_entity_poly.pdbx_strand_id
1 'polypeptide(L)'
;MLARGRADLALLRDGGPDASDVLRAVAADPVRRRLVLRAAQFDRAEGDPPLLRAEARASMTDELRLAAVLVGLRGDPGDVPLLHAVRETDFDTRCGLGDIPALDADGAELRAWARRTDEALFGTDPTEEPLSTWTEPARDQGLTTLARVALIRRLDAIELNQSLLRSPGDPTRPDPSPLRGIAHELEELGDLGQASRARRQYAALQDTGWDRASARLRQAALERRTGRLGRAVRSLASVRDALADAESVSGHSRRRVDLGLFVAREHCTLNGALADADRPEEARALLALAEEIRGGLPEAAAHGVGQLAAATAARVGAIS
;
A
#
# COMPACT_ATOMS: atom_id res chain seq x y z
N MET A 1 13.70 -7.27 -14.99
CA MET A 1 13.69 -6.78 -13.60
C MET A 1 14.84 -7.31 -12.76
N LEU A 2 15.16 -8.61 -12.81
CA LEU A 2 16.17 -9.23 -11.93
C LEU A 2 17.63 -9.10 -12.38
N ALA A 3 17.93 -8.47 -13.53
CA ALA A 3 19.29 -8.47 -14.10
C ALA A 3 20.34 -7.92 -13.12
N ARG A 4 20.04 -6.82 -12.42
CA ARG A 4 20.93 -6.24 -11.41
C ARG A 4 21.10 -7.17 -10.20
N GLY A 5 20.01 -7.74 -9.69
CA GLY A 5 20.06 -8.71 -8.59
C GLY A 5 20.89 -9.96 -8.93
N ARG A 6 20.77 -10.47 -10.16
CA ARG A 6 21.58 -11.59 -10.66
C ARG A 6 23.07 -11.23 -10.77
N ALA A 7 23.39 -10.03 -11.22
CA ALA A 7 24.77 -9.55 -11.29
C ALA A 7 25.38 -9.41 -9.89
N ASP A 8 24.66 -8.79 -8.96
CA ASP A 8 25.09 -8.66 -7.56
C ASP A 8 25.25 -10.05 -6.90
N LEU A 9 24.31 -10.97 -7.12
CA LEU A 9 24.37 -12.34 -6.61
C LEU A 9 25.58 -13.11 -7.16
N ALA A 10 25.87 -12.99 -8.46
CA ALA A 10 27.02 -13.62 -9.07
C ALA A 10 28.34 -13.13 -8.46
N LEU A 11 28.48 -11.82 -8.24
CA LEU A 11 29.66 -11.24 -7.58
C LEU A 11 29.82 -11.72 -6.13
N LEU A 12 28.71 -11.88 -5.40
CA LEU A 12 28.74 -12.39 -4.03
C LEU A 12 29.18 -13.86 -3.97
N ARG A 13 28.78 -14.67 -4.96
CA ARG A 13 29.14 -16.10 -5.04
C ARG A 13 30.57 -16.34 -5.51
N ASP A 14 31.09 -15.49 -6.40
CA ASP A 14 32.47 -15.58 -6.91
C ASP A 14 33.50 -15.44 -5.78
N GLY A 15 33.14 -14.75 -4.67
CA GLY A 15 33.99 -14.67 -3.48
C GLY A 15 35.31 -13.92 -3.71
N GLY A 16 35.42 -13.18 -4.82
CA GLY A 16 36.58 -12.38 -5.17
C GLY A 16 36.85 -11.22 -4.20
N PRO A 17 37.94 -10.45 -4.42
CA PRO A 17 38.34 -9.34 -3.53
C PRO A 17 37.21 -8.34 -3.26
N ASP A 18 36.33 -8.14 -4.23
CA ASP A 18 35.23 -7.17 -4.17
C ASP A 18 33.96 -7.71 -3.47
N ALA A 19 33.87 -9.01 -3.17
CA ALA A 19 32.64 -9.63 -2.65
C ALA A 19 32.20 -9.02 -1.31
N SER A 20 33.15 -8.64 -0.45
CA SER A 20 32.85 -7.97 0.83
C SER A 20 32.26 -6.56 0.62
N ASP A 21 32.76 -5.82 -0.36
CA ASP A 21 32.28 -4.49 -0.69
C ASP A 21 30.91 -4.53 -1.36
N VAL A 22 30.69 -5.52 -2.24
CA VAL A 22 29.37 -5.80 -2.82
C VAL A 22 28.38 -6.18 -1.71
N LEU A 23 28.76 -7.06 -0.77
CA LEU A 23 27.89 -7.43 0.35
C LEU A 23 27.51 -6.22 1.20
N ARG A 24 28.47 -5.33 1.50
CA ARG A 24 28.20 -4.10 2.27
C ARG A 24 27.26 -3.17 1.52
N ALA A 25 27.48 -3.00 0.22
CA ALA A 25 26.67 -2.13 -0.63
C ALA A 25 25.27 -2.69 -0.86
N VAL A 26 25.12 -4.00 -1.01
CA VAL A 26 23.82 -4.69 -1.04
C VAL A 26 23.15 -4.55 0.32
N ALA A 27 23.82 -4.89 1.42
CA ALA A 27 23.26 -4.81 2.77
C ALA A 27 22.78 -3.39 3.15
N ALA A 28 23.42 -2.34 2.64
CA ALA A 28 23.05 -0.95 2.89
C ALA A 28 21.85 -0.45 2.06
N ASP A 29 21.54 -1.08 0.92
CA ASP A 29 20.51 -0.63 -0.02
C ASP A 29 19.33 -1.62 -0.06
N PRO A 30 18.16 -1.26 0.51
CA PRO A 30 16.98 -2.13 0.53
C PRO A 30 16.55 -2.65 -0.84
N VAL A 31 16.69 -1.83 -1.88
CA VAL A 31 16.31 -2.20 -3.25
C VAL A 31 17.23 -3.30 -3.75
N ARG A 32 18.54 -3.14 -3.55
CA ARG A 32 19.52 -4.16 -3.95
C ARG A 32 19.35 -5.44 -3.16
N ARG A 33 19.13 -5.38 -1.83
CA ARG A 33 18.87 -6.59 -1.02
C ARG A 33 17.69 -7.38 -1.57
N ARG A 34 16.56 -6.71 -1.79
CA ARG A 34 15.35 -7.32 -2.35
C ARG A 34 15.64 -7.99 -3.71
N LEU A 35 16.36 -7.32 -4.60
CA LEU A 35 16.67 -7.88 -5.92
C LEU A 35 17.62 -9.08 -5.86
N VAL A 36 18.60 -9.08 -4.95
CA VAL A 36 19.50 -10.22 -4.74
C VAL A 36 18.74 -11.39 -4.14
N LEU A 37 17.90 -11.16 -3.13
CA LEU A 37 17.05 -12.20 -2.53
C LEU A 37 16.10 -12.83 -3.54
N ARG A 38 15.44 -12.01 -4.37
CA ARG A 38 14.58 -12.53 -5.44
C ARG A 38 15.40 -13.24 -6.52
N ALA A 39 16.59 -12.77 -6.88
CA ALA A 39 17.46 -13.50 -7.80
C ALA A 39 17.85 -14.89 -7.25
N ALA A 40 18.21 -14.95 -5.97
CA ALA A 40 18.51 -16.19 -5.24
C ALA A 40 17.30 -17.14 -5.19
N GLN A 41 16.11 -16.62 -4.91
CA GLN A 41 14.84 -17.36 -4.94
C GLN A 41 14.64 -18.12 -6.26
N PHE A 42 14.92 -17.52 -7.41
CA PHE A 42 14.65 -18.21 -8.69
C PHE A 42 15.83 -19.03 -9.20
N ASP A 43 17.05 -18.69 -8.79
CA ASP A 43 18.25 -19.40 -9.22
C ASP A 43 18.52 -20.68 -8.42
N ARG A 44 18.13 -20.71 -7.13
CA ARG A 44 18.16 -21.90 -6.26
C ARG A 44 19.53 -22.57 -6.10
N ALA A 45 20.63 -21.89 -6.42
CA ALA A 45 21.94 -22.48 -6.25
C ALA A 45 22.30 -22.66 -4.78
N GLU A 46 22.98 -23.76 -4.47
CA GLU A 46 23.55 -24.00 -3.16
C GLU A 46 24.66 -22.96 -2.89
N GLY A 47 24.68 -22.38 -1.68
CA GLY A 47 25.72 -21.43 -1.27
C GLY A 47 25.35 -19.95 -1.38
N ASP A 48 24.05 -19.61 -1.43
CA ASP A 48 23.64 -18.21 -1.44
C ASP A 48 24.11 -17.43 -0.20
N PRO A 49 24.58 -16.18 -0.38
CA PRO A 49 25.15 -15.38 0.69
C PRO A 49 24.08 -15.05 1.74
N PRO A 50 24.41 -15.14 3.05
CA PRO A 50 23.43 -14.90 4.11
C PRO A 50 23.12 -13.40 4.25
N LEU A 51 22.11 -12.92 3.52
CA LEU A 51 21.56 -11.56 3.68
C LEU A 51 20.62 -11.42 4.90
N LEU A 52 20.33 -12.52 5.59
CA LEU A 52 19.40 -12.58 6.72
C LEU A 52 19.69 -11.55 7.83
N ARG A 53 20.97 -11.32 8.17
CA ARG A 53 21.34 -10.30 9.18
C ARG A 53 21.02 -8.88 8.75
N ALA A 54 21.03 -8.59 7.44
CA ALA A 54 20.69 -7.27 6.93
C ALA A 54 19.18 -7.04 6.95
N GLU A 55 18.38 -8.08 6.67
CA GLU A 55 16.92 -8.01 6.72
C GLU A 55 16.38 -7.93 8.16
N ALA A 56 17.05 -8.55 9.13
CA ALA A 56 16.63 -8.59 10.54
C ALA A 56 16.55 -7.24 11.25
N ARG A 57 16.94 -6.14 10.58
CA ARG A 57 16.80 -4.77 11.10
C ARG A 57 15.37 -4.22 10.94
N ALA A 58 14.52 -4.89 10.16
CA ALA A 58 13.11 -4.57 10.00
C ALA A 58 12.24 -5.62 10.72
N SER A 59 10.96 -5.31 10.94
CA SER A 59 9.97 -6.29 11.38
C SER A 59 9.71 -7.34 10.27
N MET A 60 8.76 -8.26 10.47
CA MET A 60 8.49 -9.34 9.52
C MET A 60 8.05 -8.84 8.14
N THR A 61 8.91 -9.04 7.13
CA THR A 61 8.65 -8.80 5.71
C THR A 61 8.76 -10.09 4.91
N ASP A 62 8.21 -10.09 3.68
CA ASP A 62 8.40 -11.20 2.76
C ASP A 62 9.87 -11.40 2.40
N GLU A 63 10.66 -10.32 2.30
CA GLU A 63 12.11 -10.39 2.11
C GLU A 63 12.84 -11.03 3.28
N LEU A 64 12.48 -10.69 4.53
CA LEU A 64 13.04 -11.32 5.71
C LEU A 64 12.71 -12.81 5.76
N ARG A 65 11.45 -13.16 5.50
CA ARG A 65 11.01 -14.56 5.47
C ARG A 65 11.71 -15.34 4.36
N LEU A 66 11.86 -14.75 3.17
CA LEU A 66 12.60 -15.34 2.06
C LEU A 66 14.08 -15.53 2.42
N ALA A 67 14.72 -14.53 3.04
CA ALA A 67 16.10 -14.65 3.50
C ALA A 67 16.28 -15.79 4.52
N ALA A 68 15.32 -15.95 5.45
CA ALA A 68 15.33 -17.02 6.43
C ALA A 68 15.17 -18.41 5.78
N VAL A 69 14.29 -18.53 4.79
CA VAL A 69 14.11 -19.75 3.99
C VAL A 69 15.37 -20.09 3.21
N LEU A 70 15.98 -19.14 2.51
CA LEU A 70 17.21 -19.36 1.75
C LEU A 70 18.37 -19.81 2.65
N VAL A 71 18.48 -19.22 3.86
CA VAL A 71 19.42 -19.68 4.89
C VAL A 71 19.11 -21.11 5.34
N GLY A 72 17.85 -21.42 5.63
CA GLY A 72 17.45 -22.76 6.05
C GLY A 72 17.65 -23.85 4.97
N LEU A 73 17.51 -23.49 3.69
CA LEU A 73 17.74 -24.40 2.56
C LEU A 73 19.22 -24.83 2.43
N ARG A 74 20.17 -24.04 2.94
CA ARG A 74 21.58 -24.47 3.06
C ARG A 74 21.71 -25.67 4.01
N GLY A 75 20.91 -25.69 5.07
CA GLY A 75 20.93 -26.74 6.09
C GLY A 75 22.24 -26.80 6.86
N ASP A 76 22.84 -25.65 7.12
CA ASP A 76 23.98 -25.50 8.02
C ASP A 76 23.45 -25.30 9.45
N PRO A 77 23.70 -26.25 10.39
CA PRO A 77 23.26 -26.10 11.78
C PRO A 77 23.77 -24.81 12.46
N GLY A 78 24.90 -24.25 11.98
CA GLY A 78 25.44 -23.00 12.47
C GLY A 78 24.53 -21.79 12.24
N ASP A 79 23.54 -21.89 11.34
CA ASP A 79 22.57 -20.84 11.06
C ASP A 79 21.36 -20.85 12.02
N VAL A 80 21.13 -21.95 12.75
CA VAL A 80 19.97 -22.10 13.66
C VAL A 80 19.94 -21.01 14.74
N PRO A 81 21.05 -20.68 15.44
CA PRO A 81 21.04 -19.59 16.42
C PRO A 81 20.71 -18.23 15.82
N LEU A 82 21.12 -17.97 14.58
CA LEU A 82 20.80 -16.72 13.89
C LEU A 82 19.29 -16.64 13.59
N LEU A 83 18.69 -17.71 13.09
CA LEU A 83 17.25 -17.76 12.81
C LEU A 83 16.41 -17.54 14.08
N HIS A 84 16.81 -18.15 15.20
CA HIS A 84 16.16 -17.90 16.49
C HIS A 84 16.35 -16.46 16.98
N ALA A 85 17.54 -15.89 16.83
CA ALA A 85 17.78 -14.50 17.19
C ALA A 85 16.88 -13.54 16.40
N VAL A 86 16.69 -13.78 15.09
CA VAL A 86 15.76 -12.99 14.26
C VAL A 86 14.32 -13.21 14.70
N ARG A 87 13.90 -14.47 14.91
CA ARG A 87 12.54 -14.83 15.34
C ARG A 87 12.13 -14.11 16.62
N GLU A 88 13.04 -13.94 17.58
CA GLU A 88 12.75 -13.32 18.88
C GLU A 88 12.83 -11.78 18.88
N THR A 89 12.97 -11.13 17.72
CA THR A 89 13.07 -9.65 17.63
C THR A 89 11.76 -8.96 18.03
N ASP A 90 10.62 -9.39 17.49
CA ASP A 90 9.29 -8.87 17.82
C ASP A 90 8.18 -9.93 17.67
N PHE A 91 6.92 -9.52 17.85
CA PHE A 91 5.78 -10.42 17.73
C PHE A 91 5.59 -10.95 16.30
N ASP A 92 5.72 -10.07 15.30
CA ASP A 92 5.49 -10.41 13.91
C ASP A 92 6.58 -11.36 13.39
N THR A 93 7.84 -11.18 13.81
CA THR A 93 8.93 -12.11 13.50
C THR A 93 8.73 -13.47 14.15
N ARG A 94 8.22 -13.50 15.39
CA ARG A 94 7.91 -14.75 16.09
C ARG A 94 6.81 -15.54 15.40
N CYS A 95 5.77 -14.86 14.92
CA CYS A 95 4.67 -15.47 14.18
C CYS A 95 5.10 -15.89 12.77
N GLY A 96 5.79 -15.02 12.04
CA GLY A 96 6.12 -15.26 10.64
C GLY A 96 7.29 -16.22 10.41
N LEU A 97 8.12 -16.46 11.43
CA LEU A 97 9.12 -17.54 11.46
C LEU A 97 8.70 -18.66 12.43
N GLY A 98 7.41 -18.98 12.44
CA GLY A 98 6.88 -20.13 13.19
C GLY A 98 7.56 -21.44 12.78
N ASP A 99 7.53 -22.41 13.70
CA ASP A 99 8.00 -23.78 13.48
C ASP A 99 9.49 -23.93 13.10
N ILE A 100 10.31 -22.88 13.28
CA ILE A 100 11.78 -23.03 13.19
C ILE A 100 12.19 -24.18 14.14
N PRO A 101 13.02 -25.12 13.68
CA PRO A 101 13.51 -26.24 14.48
C PRO A 101 14.20 -25.80 15.79
N ALA A 102 14.32 -26.71 16.74
CA ALA A 102 14.98 -26.44 18.02
C ALA A 102 16.46 -26.00 17.84
N LEU A 103 17.05 -25.38 18.87
CA LEU A 103 18.42 -24.85 18.80
C LEU A 103 19.49 -25.91 18.53
N ASP A 104 19.20 -27.17 18.87
CA ASP A 104 20.04 -28.35 18.67
C ASP A 104 19.69 -29.13 17.40
N ALA A 105 18.76 -28.62 16.58
CA ALA A 105 18.33 -29.26 15.36
C ALA A 105 19.46 -29.44 14.35
N ASP A 106 19.42 -30.56 13.63
CA ASP A 106 20.40 -30.84 12.59
C ASP A 106 20.10 -30.13 11.26
N GLY A 107 21.02 -30.26 10.31
CA GLY A 107 20.88 -29.63 8.99
C GLY A 107 19.74 -30.21 8.15
N ALA A 108 19.33 -31.46 8.41
CA ALA A 108 18.22 -32.09 7.70
C ALA A 108 16.87 -31.56 8.20
N GLU A 109 16.72 -31.39 9.51
CA GLU A 109 15.54 -30.76 10.12
C GLU A 109 15.38 -29.31 9.65
N LEU A 110 16.48 -28.56 9.59
CA LEU A 110 16.48 -27.18 9.09
C LEU A 110 16.05 -27.09 7.62
N ARG A 111 16.59 -27.97 6.75
CA ARG A 111 16.16 -28.06 5.34
C ARG A 111 14.70 -28.46 5.20
N ALA A 112 14.23 -29.39 6.03
CA ALA A 112 12.85 -29.85 5.97
C ALA A 112 11.87 -28.73 6.34
N TRP A 113 12.17 -27.93 7.36
CA TRP A 113 11.41 -26.72 7.68
C TRP A 113 11.42 -25.74 6.50
N ALA A 114 12.61 -25.39 6.01
CA ALA A 114 12.75 -24.39 4.95
C ALA A 114 12.01 -24.78 3.67
N ARG A 115 12.05 -26.06 3.26
CA ARG A 115 11.31 -26.57 2.09
C ARG A 115 9.80 -26.44 2.24
N ARG A 116 9.24 -26.80 3.40
CA ARG A 116 7.79 -26.67 3.63
C ARG A 116 7.35 -25.21 3.57
N THR A 117 8.11 -24.31 4.19
CA THR A 117 7.82 -22.87 4.17
C THR A 117 7.97 -22.30 2.76
N ASP A 118 9.00 -22.72 2.03
CA ASP A 118 9.24 -22.34 0.64
C ASP A 118 8.10 -22.77 -0.29
N GLU A 119 7.74 -24.05 -0.29
CA GLU A 119 6.64 -24.60 -1.08
C GLU A 119 5.29 -23.90 -0.80
N ALA A 120 5.08 -23.46 0.44
CA ALA A 120 3.85 -22.79 0.83
C ALA A 120 3.78 -21.31 0.41
N LEU A 121 4.92 -20.63 0.24
CA LEU A 121 4.96 -19.16 0.18
C LEU A 121 5.74 -18.58 -1.00
N PHE A 122 6.69 -19.30 -1.58
CA PHE A 122 7.62 -18.77 -2.57
C PHE A 122 7.66 -19.64 -3.83
N GLY A 123 7.45 -19.02 -5.00
CA GLY A 123 7.59 -19.70 -6.28
C GLY A 123 9.05 -19.94 -6.68
N THR A 124 9.25 -20.76 -7.72
CA THR A 124 10.56 -21.03 -8.34
C THR A 124 10.69 -20.44 -9.74
N ASP A 125 9.58 -20.07 -10.39
CA ASP A 125 9.56 -19.44 -11.71
C ASP A 125 9.10 -17.98 -11.61
N PRO A 126 9.94 -17.00 -12.00
CA PRO A 126 9.55 -15.58 -11.97
C PRO A 126 8.40 -15.23 -12.93
N THR A 127 8.09 -16.08 -13.92
CA THR A 127 6.99 -15.90 -14.87
C THR A 127 5.64 -16.36 -14.32
N GLU A 128 5.64 -17.21 -13.29
CA GLU A 128 4.44 -17.66 -12.58
C GLU A 128 4.04 -16.72 -11.45
N GLU A 129 4.96 -15.87 -11.00
CA GLU A 129 4.72 -14.84 -9.99
C GLU A 129 3.65 -13.82 -10.47
N PRO A 130 2.66 -13.50 -9.62
CA PRO A 130 1.69 -12.46 -9.94
C PRO A 130 2.37 -11.14 -10.32
N LEU A 131 1.82 -10.42 -11.30
CA LEU A 131 2.37 -9.11 -11.72
C LEU A 131 2.54 -8.12 -10.56
N SER A 132 1.74 -8.25 -9.50
CA SER A 132 1.85 -7.42 -8.29
C SER A 132 3.14 -7.63 -7.51
N THR A 133 3.73 -8.83 -7.54
CA THR A 133 5.04 -9.13 -6.93
C THR A 133 6.13 -8.19 -7.46
N TRP A 134 5.93 -7.69 -8.67
CA TRP A 134 6.91 -6.94 -9.45
C TRP A 134 6.70 -5.42 -9.43
N THR A 135 5.57 -4.92 -8.93
CA THR A 135 5.25 -3.48 -8.99
C THR A 135 6.17 -2.65 -8.09
N GLU A 136 6.28 -3.02 -6.81
CA GLU A 136 7.13 -2.31 -5.85
C GLU A 136 8.63 -2.39 -6.23
N PRO A 137 9.20 -3.56 -6.58
CA PRO A 137 10.58 -3.63 -7.06
C PRO A 137 10.82 -2.84 -8.35
N ALA A 138 9.85 -2.74 -9.26
CA ALA A 138 9.97 -1.90 -10.44
C ALA A 138 10.00 -0.41 -10.08
N ARG A 139 9.12 0.04 -9.18
CA ARG A 139 9.07 1.42 -8.69
C ARG A 139 10.39 1.82 -8.03
N ASP A 140 10.90 0.97 -7.15
CA ASP A 140 12.15 1.20 -6.42
C ASP A 140 13.38 1.28 -7.33
N GLN A 141 13.34 0.62 -8.50
CA GLN A 141 14.36 0.71 -9.53
C GLN A 141 14.18 1.89 -10.49
N GLY A 142 13.19 2.76 -10.27
CA GLY A 142 12.85 3.86 -11.18
C GLY A 142 12.17 3.41 -12.48
N LEU A 143 11.77 2.13 -12.59
CA LEU A 143 11.06 1.57 -13.75
C LEU A 143 9.55 1.90 -13.67
N THR A 144 9.24 3.19 -13.52
CA THR A 144 7.89 3.69 -13.21
C THR A 144 6.86 3.34 -14.28
N THR A 145 7.23 3.36 -15.57
CA THR A 145 6.34 2.93 -16.66
C THR A 145 5.98 1.45 -16.54
N LEU A 146 6.92 0.59 -16.15
CA LEU A 146 6.66 -0.84 -15.99
C LEU A 146 5.72 -1.09 -14.80
N ALA A 147 5.99 -0.44 -13.66
CA ALA A 147 5.11 -0.51 -12.48
C ALA A 147 3.69 -0.04 -12.81
N ARG A 148 3.56 1.08 -13.53
CA ARG A 148 2.27 1.61 -13.98
C ARG A 148 1.51 0.62 -14.86
N VAL A 149 2.16 0.04 -15.87
CA VAL A 149 1.53 -0.95 -16.77
C VAL A 149 1.05 -2.18 -16.01
N ALA A 150 1.84 -2.68 -15.06
CA ALA A 150 1.45 -3.82 -14.23
C ALA A 150 0.19 -3.52 -13.38
N LEU A 151 0.14 -2.33 -12.76
CA LEU A 151 -1.02 -1.89 -11.98
C LEU A 151 -2.28 -1.72 -12.83
N ILE A 152 -2.15 -1.13 -14.03
CA ILE A 152 -3.27 -0.97 -14.95
C ILE A 152 -3.82 -2.33 -15.37
N ARG A 153 -2.94 -3.27 -15.74
CA ARG A 153 -3.37 -4.64 -16.11
C ARG A 153 -4.06 -5.34 -14.95
N ARG A 154 -3.58 -5.16 -13.72
CA ARG A 154 -4.23 -5.71 -12.52
C ARG A 154 -5.62 -5.11 -12.29
N LEU A 155 -5.75 -3.79 -12.46
CA LEU A 155 -7.05 -3.12 -12.38
C LEU A 155 -8.01 -3.61 -13.47
N ASP A 156 -7.54 -3.74 -14.71
CA ASP A 156 -8.33 -4.25 -15.84
C ASP A 156 -8.77 -5.70 -15.59
N ALA A 157 -7.91 -6.55 -15.02
CA ALA A 157 -8.25 -7.93 -14.67
C ALA A 157 -9.35 -7.99 -13.60
N ILE A 158 -9.31 -7.14 -12.58
CA ILE A 158 -10.35 -7.05 -11.54
C ILE A 158 -11.67 -6.57 -12.15
N GLU A 159 -11.63 -5.59 -13.06
CA GLU A 159 -12.82 -5.08 -13.72
C GLU A 159 -13.47 -6.15 -14.62
N LEU A 160 -12.66 -6.90 -15.35
CA LEU A 160 -13.13 -8.02 -16.17
C LEU A 160 -13.64 -9.19 -15.33
N ASN A 161 -13.02 -9.44 -14.18
CA ASN A 161 -13.34 -10.57 -13.32
C ASN A 161 -13.34 -10.17 -11.84
N GLN A 162 -14.51 -9.78 -11.33
CA GLN A 162 -14.68 -9.43 -9.91
C GLN A 162 -14.48 -10.60 -8.95
N SER A 163 -14.45 -11.86 -9.41
CA SER A 163 -14.14 -13.01 -8.53
C SER A 163 -12.71 -12.95 -7.97
N LEU A 164 -11.83 -12.15 -8.58
CA LEU A 164 -10.49 -11.84 -8.05
C LEU A 164 -10.52 -11.03 -6.75
N LEU A 165 -11.68 -10.49 -6.38
CA LEU A 165 -11.90 -9.81 -5.10
C LEU A 165 -12.52 -10.73 -4.04
N ARG A 166 -12.67 -12.04 -4.25
CA ARG A 166 -13.28 -12.90 -3.21
C ARG A 166 -12.41 -12.97 -1.97
N SER A 167 -13.02 -12.76 -0.79
CA SER A 167 -12.34 -12.95 0.48
C SER A 167 -12.10 -14.44 0.74
N PRO A 168 -10.89 -14.86 1.17
CA PRO A 168 -10.61 -16.25 1.54
C PRO A 168 -11.49 -16.75 2.70
N GLY A 169 -11.87 -15.86 3.61
CA GLY A 169 -12.67 -16.19 4.80
C GLY A 169 -14.19 -16.12 4.58
N ASP A 170 -14.64 -15.44 3.53
CA ASP A 170 -16.05 -15.34 3.15
C ASP A 170 -16.18 -15.15 1.63
N PRO A 171 -16.33 -16.25 0.86
CA PRO A 171 -16.41 -16.20 -0.59
C PRO A 171 -17.60 -15.41 -1.13
N THR A 172 -18.61 -15.12 -0.30
CA THR A 172 -19.81 -14.39 -0.69
C THR A 172 -19.63 -12.87 -0.64
N ARG A 173 -18.59 -12.40 0.07
CA ARG A 173 -18.28 -10.98 0.23
C ARG A 173 -17.00 -10.61 -0.52
N PRO A 174 -17.03 -9.56 -1.37
CA PRO A 174 -15.81 -9.06 -1.97
C PRO A 174 -14.91 -8.39 -0.91
N ASP A 175 -13.62 -8.66 -0.94
CA ASP A 175 -12.56 -7.89 -0.31
C ASP A 175 -12.11 -6.76 -1.26
N PRO A 176 -12.44 -5.49 -0.97
CA PRO A 176 -12.06 -4.37 -1.81
C PRO A 176 -10.63 -3.88 -1.55
N SER A 177 -9.89 -4.48 -0.61
CA SER A 177 -8.52 -4.07 -0.24
C SER A 177 -7.54 -4.01 -1.42
N PRO A 178 -7.56 -4.94 -2.40
CA PRO A 178 -6.71 -4.85 -3.60
C PRO A 178 -6.93 -3.56 -4.40
N LEU A 179 -8.18 -3.10 -4.55
CA LEU A 179 -8.49 -1.85 -5.26
C LEU A 179 -7.96 -0.63 -4.51
N ARG A 180 -7.99 -0.67 -3.16
CA ARG A 180 -7.41 0.39 -2.32
C ARG A 180 -5.90 0.47 -2.50
N GLY A 181 -5.21 -0.68 -2.54
CA GLY A 181 -3.77 -0.77 -2.79
C GLY A 181 -3.39 -0.22 -4.16
N ILE A 182 -4.04 -0.73 -5.22
CA ILE A 182 -3.80 -0.28 -6.60
C ILE A 182 -4.01 1.24 -6.75
N ALA A 183 -5.09 1.78 -6.17
CA ALA A 183 -5.33 3.22 -6.19
C ALA A 183 -4.16 3.99 -5.56
N HIS A 184 -3.69 3.58 -4.38
CA HIS A 184 -2.60 4.24 -3.69
C HIS A 184 -1.29 4.21 -4.50
N GLU A 185 -0.90 3.04 -5.01
CA GLU A 185 0.32 2.89 -5.81
C GLU A 185 0.27 3.71 -7.11
N LEU A 186 -0.89 3.79 -7.77
CA LEU A 186 -1.08 4.65 -8.94
C LEU A 186 -1.00 6.14 -8.60
N GLU A 187 -1.49 6.56 -7.42
CA GLU A 187 -1.33 7.95 -6.94
C GLU A 187 0.15 8.28 -6.72
N GLU A 188 0.94 7.37 -6.14
CA GLU A 188 2.39 7.54 -5.92
C GLU A 188 3.17 7.62 -7.24
N LEU A 189 2.75 6.86 -8.26
CA LEU A 189 3.32 6.92 -9.61
C LEU A 189 2.83 8.10 -10.46
N GLY A 190 1.95 8.95 -9.89
CA GLY A 190 1.37 10.12 -10.55
C GLY A 190 0.29 9.82 -11.60
N ASP A 191 -0.16 8.57 -11.74
CA ASP A 191 -1.26 8.22 -12.65
C ASP A 191 -2.62 8.43 -11.97
N LEU A 192 -2.94 9.71 -11.76
CA LEU A 192 -4.16 10.12 -11.06
C LEU A 192 -5.44 9.71 -11.81
N GLY A 193 -5.35 9.51 -13.13
CA GLY A 193 -6.45 9.06 -13.96
C GLY A 193 -6.88 7.64 -13.60
N GLN A 194 -5.92 6.71 -13.58
CA GLN A 194 -6.17 5.31 -13.23
C GLN A 194 -6.40 5.14 -11.73
N ALA A 195 -5.71 5.89 -10.88
CA ALA A 195 -6.01 5.92 -9.45
C ALA A 195 -7.49 6.30 -9.18
N SER A 196 -8.01 7.30 -9.90
CA SER A 196 -9.41 7.71 -9.80
C SER A 196 -10.38 6.62 -10.24
N ARG A 197 -10.01 5.82 -11.25
CA ARG A 197 -10.78 4.64 -11.68
C ARG A 197 -10.82 3.57 -10.60
N ALA A 198 -9.67 3.21 -10.02
CA ALA A 198 -9.61 2.24 -8.92
C ALA A 198 -10.39 2.70 -7.68
N ARG A 199 -10.26 3.98 -7.29
CA ARG A 199 -11.01 4.56 -6.15
C ARG A 199 -12.53 4.49 -6.34
N ARG A 200 -13.03 4.72 -7.55
CA ARG A 200 -14.47 4.61 -7.85
C ARG A 200 -14.99 3.19 -7.61
N GLN A 201 -14.27 2.18 -8.11
CA GLN A 201 -14.63 0.78 -7.89
C GLN A 201 -14.56 0.43 -6.40
N TYR A 202 -13.49 0.84 -5.70
CA TYR A 202 -13.36 0.65 -4.26
C TYR A 202 -14.56 1.24 -3.49
N ALA A 203 -14.95 2.48 -3.80
CA ALA A 203 -16.06 3.17 -3.12
C ALA A 203 -17.43 2.53 -3.39
N ALA A 204 -17.62 1.88 -4.54
CA ALA A 204 -18.84 1.17 -4.88
C ALA A 204 -19.03 -0.14 -4.11
N LEU A 205 -17.93 -0.72 -3.60
CA LEU A 205 -17.91 -2.00 -2.87
C LEU A 205 -17.93 -1.82 -1.35
N GLN A 206 -18.09 -0.60 -0.83
CA GLN A 206 -18.14 -0.39 0.63
C GLN A 206 -19.56 -0.60 1.16
N ASP A 207 -19.69 -1.47 2.17
CA ASP A 207 -21.00 -1.89 2.69
C ASP A 207 -21.51 -1.01 3.83
N THR A 208 -20.63 -0.40 4.61
CA THR A 208 -21.02 0.47 5.73
C THR A 208 -21.12 1.92 5.26
N GLY A 209 -22.07 2.69 5.81
CA GLY A 209 -22.20 4.12 5.48
C GLY A 209 -20.92 4.90 5.80
N TRP A 210 -20.22 4.51 6.87
CA TRP A 210 -18.92 5.08 7.23
C TRP A 210 -17.83 4.81 6.19
N ASP A 211 -17.68 3.55 5.77
CA ASP A 211 -16.67 3.17 4.79
C ASP A 211 -16.98 3.79 3.42
N ARG A 212 -18.27 3.86 3.03
CA ARG A 212 -18.72 4.61 1.85
C ARG A 212 -18.34 6.08 1.93
N ALA A 213 -18.65 6.76 3.03
CA ALA A 213 -18.34 8.18 3.22
C ALA A 213 -16.82 8.43 3.14
N SER A 214 -16.02 7.63 3.84
CA SER A 214 -14.55 7.71 3.81
C SER A 214 -13.98 7.47 2.40
N ALA A 215 -14.47 6.45 1.70
CA ALA A 215 -14.05 6.13 0.34
C ALA A 215 -14.42 7.24 -0.66
N ARG A 216 -15.64 7.78 -0.56
CA ARG A 216 -16.13 8.86 -1.42
C ARG A 216 -15.43 10.19 -1.17
N LEU A 217 -15.05 10.47 0.07
CA LEU A 217 -14.25 11.64 0.40
C LEU A 217 -12.87 11.60 -0.27
N ARG A 218 -12.19 10.44 -0.20
CA ARG A 218 -10.91 10.24 -0.92
C ARG A 218 -11.09 10.34 -2.43
N GLN A 219 -12.19 9.82 -2.97
CA GLN A 219 -12.51 9.96 -4.39
C GLN A 219 -12.70 11.43 -4.79
N ALA A 220 -13.45 12.22 -4.02
CA ALA A 220 -13.68 13.64 -4.29
C ALA A 220 -12.36 14.44 -4.32
N ALA A 221 -11.48 14.21 -3.34
CA ALA A 221 -10.17 14.84 -3.29
C ALA A 221 -9.32 14.53 -4.53
N LEU A 222 -9.35 13.28 -5.00
CA LEU A 222 -8.64 12.88 -6.21
C LEU A 222 -9.27 13.46 -7.48
N GLU A 223 -10.60 13.50 -7.57
CA GLU A 223 -11.32 14.13 -8.68
C GLU A 223 -10.99 15.62 -8.78
N ARG A 224 -10.95 16.33 -7.65
CA ARG A 224 -10.48 17.72 -7.57
C ARG A 224 -9.06 17.87 -8.08
N ARG A 225 -8.11 17.06 -7.59
CA ARG A 225 -6.70 17.08 -8.04
C ARG A 225 -6.54 16.83 -9.54
N THR A 226 -7.48 16.10 -10.16
CA THR A 226 -7.50 15.85 -11.61
C THR A 226 -8.32 16.86 -12.42
N GLY A 227 -8.77 17.97 -11.80
CA GLY A 227 -9.58 19.00 -12.47
C GLY A 227 -11.01 18.57 -12.80
N ARG A 228 -11.46 17.40 -12.33
CA ARG A 228 -12.82 16.90 -12.56
C ARG A 228 -13.80 17.46 -11.55
N LEU A 229 -13.85 18.80 -11.44
CA LEU A 229 -14.51 19.52 -10.36
C LEU A 229 -15.99 19.16 -10.21
N GLY A 230 -16.75 19.07 -11.31
CA GLY A 230 -18.16 18.67 -11.25
C GLY A 230 -18.39 17.24 -10.72
N ARG A 231 -17.43 16.32 -10.93
CA ARG A 231 -17.48 14.98 -10.32
C ARG A 231 -17.15 15.06 -8.83
N ALA A 232 -16.15 15.86 -8.45
CA ALA A 232 -15.79 16.05 -7.06
C ALA A 232 -16.96 16.60 -6.22
N VAL A 233 -17.74 17.54 -6.76
CA VAL A 233 -18.97 18.06 -6.11
C VAL A 233 -19.97 16.93 -5.87
N ARG A 234 -20.27 16.12 -6.89
CA ARG A 234 -21.20 14.98 -6.74
C ARG A 234 -20.68 13.94 -5.75
N SER A 235 -19.38 13.65 -5.76
CA SER A 235 -18.77 12.72 -4.83
C SER A 235 -18.88 13.23 -3.38
N LEU A 236 -18.68 14.52 -3.13
CA LEU A 236 -18.90 15.12 -1.81
C LEU A 236 -20.37 15.11 -1.38
N ALA A 237 -21.31 15.32 -2.29
CA ALA A 237 -22.74 15.14 -1.98
C ALA A 237 -23.03 13.71 -1.52
N SER A 238 -22.51 12.70 -2.23
CA SER A 238 -22.65 11.30 -1.81
C SER A 238 -21.97 10.95 -0.47
N VAL A 239 -20.96 11.72 -0.04
CA VAL A 239 -20.39 11.56 1.31
C VAL A 239 -21.43 11.91 2.37
N ARG A 240 -22.19 12.99 2.16
CA ARG A 240 -23.23 13.43 3.10
C ARG A 240 -24.37 12.43 3.18
N ASP A 241 -24.84 11.95 2.04
CA ASP A 241 -25.89 10.93 1.97
C ASP A 241 -25.48 9.67 2.76
N ALA A 242 -24.24 9.20 2.54
CA ALA A 242 -23.71 8.03 3.24
C ALA A 242 -23.55 8.24 4.76
N LEU A 243 -23.28 9.48 5.21
CA LEU A 243 -23.20 9.82 6.62
C LEU A 243 -24.58 9.91 7.27
N ALA A 244 -25.56 10.52 6.61
CA ALA A 244 -26.93 10.57 7.08
C ALA A 244 -27.49 9.15 7.30
N ASP A 245 -27.21 8.23 6.37
CA ASP A 245 -27.56 6.81 6.53
C ASP A 245 -26.86 6.18 7.74
N ALA A 246 -25.57 6.47 7.95
CA ALA A 246 -24.77 5.88 9.03
C ALA A 246 -25.16 6.39 10.43
N GLU A 247 -25.60 7.64 10.53
CA GLU A 247 -26.05 8.27 11.79
C GLU A 247 -27.30 7.61 12.37
N SER A 248 -28.10 6.95 11.53
CA SER A 248 -29.25 6.16 11.98
C SER A 248 -28.86 4.85 12.69
N VAL A 249 -27.60 4.40 12.58
CA VAL A 249 -27.18 3.04 12.97
C VAL A 249 -26.13 2.98 14.08
N SER A 250 -25.37 4.04 14.42
CA SER A 250 -24.30 3.89 15.45
C SER A 250 -23.80 5.16 16.18
N GLY A 251 -23.34 4.98 17.43
CA GLY A 251 -22.94 6.03 18.40
C GLY A 251 -21.43 6.29 18.58
N HIS A 252 -20.63 6.38 17.52
CA HIS A 252 -19.16 6.60 17.64
C HIS A 252 -18.73 8.07 17.47
N SER A 253 -18.63 8.84 18.57
CA SER A 253 -18.44 10.30 18.55
C SER A 253 -17.08 10.80 18.03
N ARG A 254 -15.95 10.19 18.40
CA ARG A 254 -14.62 10.69 18.02
C ARG A 254 -14.31 10.54 16.53
N ARG A 255 -14.60 9.37 15.96
CA ARG A 255 -14.42 9.13 14.51
C ARG A 255 -15.26 10.10 13.69
N ARG A 256 -16.51 10.38 14.12
CA ARG A 256 -17.40 11.37 13.51
C ARG A 256 -16.78 12.76 13.43
N VAL A 257 -16.15 13.22 14.51
CA VAL A 257 -15.45 14.52 14.53
C VAL A 257 -14.32 14.55 13.51
N ASP A 258 -13.49 13.51 13.46
CA ASP A 258 -12.35 13.45 12.52
C ASP A 258 -12.83 13.46 11.06
N LEU A 259 -13.84 12.66 10.71
CA LEU A 259 -14.36 12.65 9.35
C LEU A 259 -15.07 13.96 8.99
N GLY A 260 -15.88 14.53 9.90
CA GLY A 260 -16.52 15.82 9.69
C GLY A 260 -15.50 16.94 9.40
N LEU A 261 -14.37 16.94 10.12
CA LEU A 261 -13.25 17.84 9.85
C LEU A 261 -12.67 17.64 8.44
N PHE A 262 -12.43 16.39 8.01
CA PHE A 262 -11.91 16.13 6.66
C PHE A 262 -12.92 16.51 5.57
N VAL A 263 -14.21 16.25 5.78
CA VAL A 263 -15.28 16.63 4.86
C VAL A 263 -15.34 18.14 4.71
N ALA A 264 -15.34 18.90 5.80
CA ALA A 264 -15.38 20.36 5.77
C ALA A 264 -14.16 20.96 5.05
N ARG A 265 -12.95 20.44 5.35
CA ARG A 265 -11.72 20.86 4.66
C ARG A 265 -11.79 20.64 3.15
N GLU A 266 -12.31 19.48 2.72
CA GLU A 266 -12.43 19.18 1.30
C GLU A 266 -13.48 20.07 0.61
N HIS A 267 -14.58 20.42 1.28
CA HIS A 267 -15.54 21.42 0.77
C HIS A 267 -14.88 22.79 0.57
N CYS A 268 -14.11 23.29 1.54
CA CYS A 268 -13.38 24.56 1.40
C CYS A 268 -12.35 24.52 0.26
N THR A 269 -11.65 23.39 0.12
CA THR A 269 -10.60 23.25 -0.91
C THR A 269 -11.20 23.14 -2.31
N LEU A 270 -12.31 22.41 -2.47
CA LEU A 270 -13.04 22.34 -3.74
C LEU A 270 -13.74 23.66 -4.09
N ASN A 271 -14.23 24.39 -3.10
CA ASN A 271 -14.77 25.73 -3.29
C ASN A 271 -13.72 26.66 -3.95
N GLY A 272 -12.47 26.59 -3.49
CA GLY A 272 -11.37 27.38 -4.06
C GLY A 272 -11.05 26.98 -5.49
N ALA A 273 -10.99 25.68 -5.75
CA ALA A 273 -10.78 25.17 -7.10
C ALA A 273 -11.91 25.54 -8.07
N LEU A 274 -13.16 25.61 -7.60
CA LEU A 274 -14.30 26.07 -8.40
C LEU A 274 -14.23 27.58 -8.67
N ALA A 275 -13.82 28.37 -7.68
CA ALA A 275 -13.59 29.80 -7.86
C ALA A 275 -12.48 30.06 -8.88
N ASP A 276 -11.32 29.41 -8.72
CA ASP A 276 -10.18 29.52 -9.63
C ASP A 276 -10.52 29.06 -11.06
N ALA A 277 -11.57 28.23 -11.22
CA ALA A 277 -12.08 27.74 -12.51
C ALA A 277 -13.29 28.55 -13.05
N ASP A 278 -13.58 29.72 -12.47
CA ASP A 278 -14.69 30.62 -12.85
C ASP A 278 -16.07 29.97 -12.78
N ARG A 279 -16.32 29.20 -11.71
CA ARG A 279 -17.62 28.55 -11.41
C ARG A 279 -18.23 29.09 -10.11
N PRO A 280 -18.58 30.38 -10.05
CA PRO A 280 -18.90 31.07 -8.79
C PRO A 280 -20.20 30.61 -8.14
N GLU A 281 -21.21 30.19 -8.90
CA GLU A 281 -22.47 29.68 -8.33
C GLU A 281 -22.27 28.36 -7.58
N GLU A 282 -21.56 27.42 -8.21
CA GLU A 282 -21.21 26.14 -7.58
C GLU A 282 -20.28 26.34 -6.39
N ALA A 283 -19.35 27.29 -6.49
CA ALA A 283 -18.51 27.68 -5.37
C ALA A 283 -19.38 28.15 -4.19
N ARG A 284 -20.27 29.13 -4.38
CA ARG A 284 -21.14 29.66 -3.30
C ARG A 284 -21.99 28.58 -2.65
N ALA A 285 -22.60 27.69 -3.44
CA ALA A 285 -23.36 26.56 -2.92
C ALA A 285 -22.50 25.65 -2.03
N LEU A 286 -21.29 25.32 -2.45
CA LEU A 286 -20.39 24.45 -1.69
C LEU A 286 -19.87 25.12 -0.40
N LEU A 287 -19.66 26.43 -0.41
CA LEU A 287 -19.24 27.18 0.78
C LEU A 287 -20.34 27.18 1.86
N ALA A 288 -21.60 27.38 1.48
CA ALA A 288 -22.73 27.32 2.41
C ALA A 288 -22.80 25.95 3.13
N LEU A 289 -22.53 24.87 2.39
CA LEU A 289 -22.47 23.52 2.95
C LEU A 289 -21.27 23.32 3.88
N ALA A 290 -20.11 23.88 3.54
CA ALA A 290 -18.93 23.83 4.40
C ALA A 290 -19.19 24.50 5.76
N GLU A 291 -19.91 25.62 5.75
CA GLU A 291 -20.29 26.39 6.94
C GLU A 291 -21.30 25.64 7.82
N GLU A 292 -22.29 24.98 7.22
CA GLU A 292 -23.24 24.10 7.92
C GLU A 292 -22.49 22.99 8.68
N ILE A 293 -21.59 22.28 7.99
CA ILE A 293 -20.79 21.20 8.59
C ILE A 293 -19.90 21.74 9.69
N ARG A 294 -19.25 22.89 9.47
CA ARG A 294 -18.39 23.55 10.46
C ARG A 294 -19.15 23.89 11.75
N GLY A 295 -20.39 24.35 11.64
CA GLY A 295 -21.26 24.65 12.79
C GLY A 295 -21.57 23.44 13.67
N GLY A 296 -21.45 22.22 13.13
CA GLY A 296 -21.62 20.97 13.87
C GLY A 296 -20.32 20.40 14.49
N LEU A 297 -19.16 21.03 14.26
CA LEU A 297 -17.87 20.53 14.77
C LEU A 297 -17.54 21.11 16.16
N PRO A 298 -16.79 20.36 17.01
CA PRO A 298 -16.21 20.92 18.22
C PRO A 298 -15.32 22.13 17.92
N GLU A 299 -15.29 23.12 18.81
CA GLU A 299 -14.66 24.43 18.61
C GLU A 299 -13.22 24.37 18.07
N ALA A 300 -12.39 23.48 18.63
CA ALA A 300 -11.01 23.27 18.19
C ALA A 300 -10.90 22.79 16.73
N ALA A 301 -11.82 21.93 16.29
CA ALA A 301 -11.87 21.45 14.91
C ALA A 301 -12.46 22.52 13.96
N ALA A 302 -13.45 23.28 14.44
CA ALA A 302 -14.08 24.36 13.67
C ALA A 302 -13.11 25.52 13.35
N HIS A 303 -12.17 25.83 14.25
CA HIS A 303 -11.22 26.94 14.06
C HIS A 303 -10.32 26.74 12.83
N GLY A 304 -9.74 25.54 12.66
CA GLY A 304 -8.86 25.24 11.52
C GLY A 304 -9.59 25.25 10.17
N VAL A 305 -10.86 24.85 10.14
CA VAL A 305 -11.71 24.96 8.93
C VAL A 305 -12.07 26.42 8.65
N GLY A 306 -12.31 27.22 9.69
CA GLY A 306 -12.67 28.64 9.55
C GLY A 306 -11.61 29.48 8.83
N GLN A 307 -10.32 29.22 9.09
CA GLN A 307 -9.23 29.91 8.39
C GLN A 307 -9.21 29.59 6.89
N LEU A 308 -9.43 28.31 6.53
CA LEU A 308 -9.56 27.87 5.14
C LEU A 308 -10.79 28.49 4.47
N ALA A 309 -11.96 28.43 5.11
CA ALA A 309 -13.20 29.01 4.59
C ALA A 309 -13.08 30.52 4.31
N ALA A 310 -12.47 31.28 5.23
CA ALA A 310 -12.25 32.71 5.06
C ALA A 310 -11.33 33.04 3.87
N ALA A 311 -10.22 32.29 3.73
CA ALA A 311 -9.31 32.45 2.59
C ALA A 311 -10.01 32.18 1.25
N THR A 312 -10.88 31.17 1.20
CA THR A 312 -11.60 30.84 -0.03
C THR A 312 -12.74 31.80 -0.34
N ALA A 313 -13.48 32.28 0.66
CA ALA A 313 -14.53 33.27 0.49
C ALA A 313 -13.99 34.59 -0.09
N ALA A 314 -12.81 35.01 0.34
CA ALA A 314 -12.12 36.19 -0.22
C ALA A 314 -11.82 36.03 -1.72
N ARG A 315 -11.46 34.82 -2.17
CA ARG A 315 -11.23 34.55 -3.61
C ARG A 315 -12.51 34.61 -4.43
N VAL A 316 -13.59 34.00 -3.95
CA VAL A 316 -14.90 34.03 -4.63
C VAL A 316 -15.42 35.46 -4.76
N GLY A 317 -15.23 36.28 -3.71
CA GLY A 317 -15.63 37.70 -3.71
C GLY A 317 -14.82 38.57 -4.68
N ALA A 318 -13.60 38.18 -5.03
CA ALA A 318 -12.76 38.92 -5.97
C ALA A 318 -13.08 38.64 -7.45
N ILE A 319 -13.88 37.59 -7.74
CA ILE A 319 -14.28 37.17 -9.10
C ILE A 319 -15.69 37.68 -9.46
N SER A 320 -16.40 38.27 -8.48
CA SER A 320 -17.72 38.90 -8.68
C SER A 320 -17.59 40.34 -9.13
#